data_AF-W7W4C3-F1
#
_entry.id   AF-W7W4C3-F1
#
_cell.length_a   1.000
_cell.length_b   1.000
_cell.length_c   1.000
_cell.angle_alpha   90.00
_cell.angle_beta   90.00
_cell.angle_gamma   90.00
#
_symmetry.space_group_name_H-M   'P 1'
#
loop_
_entity.id
_entity.type
_entity.pdbx_description
1 polymer ?
#
loop_
_entity_poly.entity_id
_entity_poly.type
_entity_poly.pdbx_seq_one_letter_code
_entity_poly.pdbx_strand_id
1 'polypeptide(L)' 'MSLSCAIYTRKSSEEGLEQSFNSLDAQREASEAFILSQKAQGWKASRTVYDDGATPAGT' A
#
# COMPACT_ATOMS: atom_id res chain seq x y z
N MET A 1 18.43 -12.90 -8.41
CA MET A 1 18.01 -12.56 -7.03
C MET A 1 16.73 -11.73 -7.12
N SER A 2 15.74 -11.94 -6.25
CA SER A 2 14.50 -11.14 -6.23
C SER A 2 14.41 -10.42 -4.90
N LEU A 3 14.10 -9.12 -4.92
CA LEU A 3 13.92 -8.29 -3.73
C LEU A 3 12.41 -8.22 -3.43
N SER A 4 12.00 -8.67 -2.25
CA SER A 4 10.60 -8.57 -1.82
C SER A 4 10.35 -7.22 -1.17
N CYS A 5 9.38 -6.48 -1.68
CA CYS A 5 8.99 -5.16 -1.22
C CYS A 5 7.65 -5.24 -0.49
N ALA A 6 7.63 -4.92 0.79
CA ALA A 6 6.38 -4.72 1.53
C ALA A 6 5.81 -3.33 1.24
N ILE A 7 4.48 -3.23 1.15
CA ILE A 7 3.76 -1.97 0.98
C ILE A 7 2.97 -1.76 2.26
N TYR A 8 3.23 -0.63 2.91
CA TYR A 8 2.52 -0.19 4.11
C TYR A 8 1.73 1.07 3.79
N THR A 9 0.42 1.04 4.01
CA THR A 9 -0.49 2.17 3.78
C THR A 9 -1.13 2.58 5.09
N ARG A 10 -1.25 3.89 5.33
CA ARG A 10 -1.76 4.42 6.60
C ARG A 10 -2.74 5.57 6.39
N LYS A 11 -3.67 5.72 7.33
CA LYS A 11 -4.58 6.87 7.40
C LYS A 11 -3.94 7.92 8.32
N SER A 12 -3.82 9.16 7.87
CA SER A 12 -3.27 10.26 8.67
C SER A 12 -4.34 10.94 9.55
N SER A 13 -5.57 11.10 9.04
CA SER A 13 -6.75 11.67 9.71
C SER A 13 -8.04 11.21 9.00
N GLU A 14 -9.19 11.20 9.67
CA GLU A 14 -10.50 10.88 9.06
C GLU A 14 -10.96 11.93 8.01
N GLU A 15 -10.45 13.15 8.07
CA GLU A 15 -10.76 14.21 7.12
C GLU A 15 -10.12 13.96 5.74
N GLY A 16 -10.96 13.78 4.70
CA GLY A 16 -10.54 13.76 3.30
C GLY A 16 -10.29 12.39 2.68
N LEU A 17 -10.59 11.30 3.40
CA LEU A 17 -10.43 9.90 2.95
C LEU A 17 -11.44 9.42 1.91
N GLU A 18 -12.61 10.04 1.85
CA GLU A 18 -13.64 9.75 0.83
C GLU A 18 -13.21 10.20 -0.58
N GLN A 19 -12.14 11.00 -0.67
CA GLN A 19 -11.58 11.40 -1.95
C GLN A 19 -10.76 10.24 -2.52
N SER A 20 -11.07 9.82 -3.75
CA SER A 20 -10.41 8.69 -4.43
C SER A 20 -8.88 8.76 -4.47
N PHE A 21 -8.28 9.96 -4.36
CA PHE A 21 -6.84 10.17 -4.34
C PHE A 21 -6.17 9.86 -2.99
N ASN A 22 -6.93 9.92 -1.88
CA ASN A 22 -6.43 9.72 -0.52
C ASN A 22 -6.77 8.34 0.05
N SER A 23 -7.47 7.49 -0.72
CA SER A 23 -7.84 6.15 -0.28
C SER A 23 -6.60 5.25 -0.10
N LEU A 24 -6.70 4.26 0.78
CA LEU A 24 -5.64 3.27 0.99
C LEU A 24 -5.38 2.45 -0.28
N ASP A 25 -6.43 2.18 -1.05
CA ASP A 25 -6.32 1.51 -2.36
C ASP A 25 -5.47 2.35 -3.32
N ALA A 26 -5.70 3.66 -3.41
CA ALA A 26 -4.91 4.54 -4.28
C ALA A 26 -3.44 4.62 -3.84
N GLN A 27 -3.18 4.67 -2.52
CA GLN A 27 -1.82 4.61 -1.98
C GLN A 27 -1.11 3.29 -2.33
N ARG A 28 -1.85 2.17 -2.23
CA ARG A 28 -1.34 0.84 -2.56
C ARG A 28 -1.06 0.71 -4.05
N GLU A 29 -2.00 1.09 -4.91
CA GLU A 29 -1.87 1.03 -6.36
C GLU A 29 -0.67 1.84 -6.84
N ALA A 30 -0.51 3.08 -6.34
CA ALA A 30 0.65 3.90 -6.65
C ALA A 30 1.99 3.24 -6.24
N SER A 31 2.01 2.61 -5.06
CA SER A 31 3.19 1.90 -4.56
C SER A 31 3.51 0.64 -5.38
N GLU A 32 2.49 -0.13 -5.79
CA GLU A 32 2.64 -1.31 -6.66
C GLU A 32 3.16 -0.91 -8.04
N ALA A 33 2.66 0.18 -8.62
CA ALA A 33 3.13 0.72 -9.89
C ALA A 33 4.61 1.14 -9.82
N PHE A 34 5.02 1.77 -8.72
CA PHE A 34 6.43 2.13 -8.50
C PHE A 34 7.32 0.89 -8.34
N ILE A 35 6.92 -0.11 -7.56
CA ILE A 35 7.68 -1.36 -7.43
C ILE A 35 7.81 -2.06 -8.79
N LEU A 36 6.75 -2.04 -9.60
CA LEU A 36 6.75 -2.61 -10.94
C LEU A 36 7.72 -1.88 -11.89
N SER A 37 7.86 -0.55 -11.78
CA SER A 37 8.85 0.19 -12.58
C SER A 37 10.28 -0.25 -12.26
N GLN A 38 10.52 -0.74 -11.03
CA GLN A 38 11.83 -1.22 -10.58
C GLN A 38 12.06 -2.71 -10.85
N LYS A 39 11.24 -3.38 -11.67
CA LYS A 39 11.38 -4.82 -11.99
C LYS A 39 12.77 -5.22 -12.50
N ALA A 40 13.48 -4.32 -13.19
CA ALA A 40 14.84 -4.56 -13.68
C ALA A 40 15.86 -4.77 -12.54
N GLN A 41 15.57 -4.25 -11.35
CA GLN A 41 16.34 -4.46 -10.12
C GLN A 41 15.88 -5.71 -9.35
N GLY A 42 14.98 -6.51 -9.93
CA GLY A 42 14.45 -7.72 -9.31
C GLY A 42 13.39 -7.49 -8.23
N TRP A 43 12.85 -6.26 -8.12
CA TRP A 43 11.84 -5.91 -7.14
C TRP A 43 10.50 -6.60 -7.41
N LYS A 44 9.82 -7.02 -6.35
CA LYS A 44 8.48 -7.63 -6.41
C LYS A 44 7.67 -7.22 -5.19
N ALA A 45 6.45 -6.75 -5.42
CA ALA A 45 5.52 -6.44 -4.34
C ALA A 45 5.11 -7.71 -3.60
N SER A 46 5.12 -7.66 -2.27
CA SER A 46 4.56 -8.71 -1.42
C SER A 46 3.04 -8.70 -1.51
N ARG A 47 2.45 -9.91 -1.49
CA ARG A 47 0.98 -10.09 -1.47
C ARG A 47 0.37 -9.79 -0.10
N THR A 48 1.17 -9.79 0.96
CA THR A 48 0.69 -9.45 2.29
C THR A 48 0.31 -7.98 2.32
N VAL A 49 -0.91 -7.70 2.79
CA VAL A 49 -1.41 -6.34 2.98
C VAL A 49 -1.01 -5.88 4.37
N TYR A 50 -0.36 -4.72 4.44
CA TYR A 50 -0.04 -4.03 5.68
C TYR A 50 -0.73 -2.68 5.62
N ASP A 51 -1.88 -2.55 6.25
CA ASP A 51 -2.63 -1.30 6.27
C ASP A 51 -3.19 -0.98 7.66
N ASP A 52 -3.24 0.31 8.00
CA ASP A 52 -3.93 0.81 9.18
C ASP A 52 -5.42 1.14 8.88
N GLY A 53 -5.95 0.60 7.79
CA GLY A 53 -7.32 0.79 7.34
C GLY A 53 -8.30 -0.12 8.04
N ALA A 54 -7.90 -1.38 8.20
CA ALA A 54 -8.59 -2.37 8.98
C ALA A 54 -8.26 -2.18 10.46
N THR A 55 -9.13 -1.50 11.20
CA THR A 55 -9.29 -1.85 12.61
C THR A 55 -10.02 -3.20 12.61
N PRO A 56 -9.41 -4.34 13.00
CA PRO A 56 -10.24 -5.39 13.58
C PRO A 56 -10.84 -4.75 14.82
N ALA A 57 -12.16 -4.59 14.84
CA ALA A 57 -12.86 -4.18 16.05
C ALA A 57 -12.37 -5.09 17.18
N GLY A 58 -11.52 -4.56 18.04
CA GLY A 58 -11.10 -5.23 19.25
C GLY A 58 -12.25 -5.15 20.23
N THR A 59 -12.94 -6.27 20.40
CA THR A 59 -13.75 -6.69 21.57
C THR A 59 -14.89 -5.80 22.05
#